data_AF-A0A7Y5PMK1-F1
#
_entry.id   AF-A0A7Y5PMK1-F1
#
_cell.length_a   1.000
_cell.length_b   1.000
_cell.length_c   1.000
_cell.angle_alpha   90.00
_cell.angle_beta   90.00
_cell.angle_gamma   90.00
#
_symmetry.space_group_name_H-M   'P 1'
#
loop_
_entity.id
_entity.type
_entity.pdbx_description
1 polymer ?
#
loop_
_entity_poly.entity_id
_entity_poly.type
_entity_poly.pdbx_seq_one_letter_code
_entity_poly.pdbx_strand_id
1 'polypeptide(L)'
;MLQSPTTVPWDQSPPSAVTNLPPFAPPAASRLPGLQRVLVANRGEIAVRVVRACQALGIEAVAAVSEADVDCLAARLAGRQVVIGPPPPAQSYLSVERLVEAARKCGCDAVHPGYGFLSERAAFAQACLDTGLVFIGPTPAAIRSMGDKITAARLAAEAGVP
;
A
#
# COMPACT_ATOMS: atom_id res chain seq x y z
N MET A 1 22.88 -11.90 -48.65
CA MET A 1 21.94 -12.80 -47.94
C MET A 1 21.61 -12.14 -46.61
N LEU A 2 20.62 -11.25 -46.59
CA LEU A 2 20.13 -10.54 -45.41
C LEU A 2 18.61 -10.77 -45.42
N GLN A 3 18.09 -11.49 -44.41
CA GLN A 3 16.65 -11.67 -44.23
C GLN A 3 16.23 -11.02 -42.91
N SER A 4 15.10 -10.32 -43.01
CA SER A 4 14.50 -9.34 -42.12
C SER A 4 13.94 -9.95 -40.82
N PRO A 5 13.75 -9.15 -39.75
CA PRO A 5 13.15 -9.62 -38.50
C PRO A 5 11.63 -9.75 -38.64
N THR A 6 11.09 -10.91 -38.27
CA THR A 6 9.66 -11.20 -38.22
C THR A 6 9.00 -10.47 -37.05
N THR A 7 8.00 -9.66 -37.37
CA THR A 7 7.11 -8.95 -36.47
C THR A 7 6.15 -9.91 -35.77
N VAL A 8 6.04 -9.82 -34.44
CA VAL A 8 4.97 -10.47 -33.67
C VAL A 8 3.80 -9.48 -33.53
N PRO A 9 2.52 -9.88 -33.74
CA PRO A 9 1.40 -8.94 -33.85
C PRO A 9 0.91 -8.43 -32.48
N TRP A 10 0.64 -7.13 -32.39
CA TRP A 10 0.18 -6.40 -31.20
C TRP A 10 -1.35 -6.39 -31.04
N ASP A 11 -2.02 -7.53 -31.18
CA ASP A 11 -3.47 -7.61 -31.01
C ASP A 11 -3.84 -8.68 -29.96
N GLN A 12 -4.46 -8.22 -28.86
CA GLN A 12 -5.71 -8.72 -28.25
C GLN A 12 -5.72 -8.49 -26.71
N SER A 13 -6.47 -7.48 -26.26
CA SER A 13 -7.12 -7.28 -24.94
C SER A 13 -6.28 -7.19 -23.64
N PRO A 14 -6.64 -6.30 -22.68
CA PRO A 14 -5.98 -6.26 -21.37
C PRO A 14 -6.21 -7.57 -20.61
N PRO A 15 -5.24 -8.12 -19.87
CA PRO A 15 -5.50 -9.29 -19.04
C PRO A 15 -6.51 -8.92 -17.95
N SER A 16 -7.76 -9.29 -18.23
CA SER A 16 -8.77 -9.55 -17.23
C SER A 16 -8.23 -10.62 -16.29
N ALA A 17 -7.92 -10.25 -15.05
CA ALA A 17 -8.44 -10.92 -13.87
C ALA A 17 -7.61 -10.59 -12.62
N VAL A 18 -8.35 -10.24 -11.59
CA VAL A 18 -8.06 -10.69 -10.23
C VAL A 18 -8.15 -12.23 -10.27
N THR A 19 -7.12 -12.95 -10.73
CA THR A 19 -7.22 -14.42 -10.87
C THR A 19 -6.66 -15.13 -9.64
N ASN A 20 -7.60 -15.44 -8.76
CA ASN A 20 -7.76 -16.73 -8.09
C ASN A 20 -6.46 -17.53 -7.74
N LEU A 21 -5.74 -17.07 -6.72
CA LEU A 21 -4.79 -17.89 -5.96
C LEU A 21 -5.46 -18.34 -4.65
N PRO A 22 -5.12 -19.54 -4.13
CA PRO A 22 -5.74 -20.09 -2.93
C PRO A 22 -5.58 -19.13 -1.73
N PRO A 23 -6.51 -19.16 -0.76
CA PRO A 23 -6.39 -18.35 0.44
C PRO A 23 -5.06 -18.64 1.14
N PHE A 24 -4.34 -17.58 1.50
CA PHE A 24 -3.15 -17.68 2.34
C PHE A 24 -3.47 -18.46 3.61
N ALA A 25 -2.73 -19.54 3.86
CA ALA A 25 -2.82 -20.31 5.09
C ALA A 25 -1.71 -19.84 6.04
N PRO A 26 -2.02 -19.01 7.06
CA PRO A 26 -0.99 -18.48 7.95
C PRO A 26 -0.35 -19.60 8.78
N PRO A 27 0.98 -19.58 9.01
CA PRO A 27 1.64 -20.51 9.93
C PRO A 27 1.14 -20.27 11.37
N ALA A 28 1.08 -21.36 12.14
CA ALA A 28 0.66 -21.34 13.53
C ALA A 28 1.77 -20.76 14.44
N ALA A 29 1.83 -19.43 14.54
CA ALA A 29 2.61 -18.74 15.57
C ALA A 29 1.90 -17.46 16.01
N SER A 30 1.83 -17.27 17.33
CA SER A 30 1.16 -16.21 18.11
C SER A 30 0.64 -15.00 17.32
N ARG A 31 -0.66 -15.00 17.03
CA ARG A 31 -1.39 -13.86 16.47
C ARG A 31 -1.39 -12.71 17.48
N LEU A 32 -0.96 -11.52 17.07
CA LEU A 32 -1.62 -10.31 17.58
C LEU A 32 -3.10 -10.43 17.22
N PRO A 33 -4.05 -10.28 18.16
CA PRO A 33 -5.46 -10.31 17.79
C PRO A 33 -5.75 -9.21 16.76
N GLY A 34 -6.09 -9.58 15.52
CA GLY A 34 -6.84 -8.71 14.60
C GLY A 34 -6.27 -8.40 13.21
N LEU A 35 -5.02 -8.74 12.87
CA LEU A 35 -4.47 -8.41 11.53
C LEU A 35 -4.08 -9.67 10.76
N GLN A 36 -4.80 -9.97 9.68
CA GLN A 36 -4.53 -11.09 8.76
C GLN A 36 -3.97 -10.61 7.43
N ARG A 37 -4.42 -9.46 6.94
CA ARG A 37 -4.02 -8.92 5.62
C ARG A 37 -3.77 -7.42 5.64
N VAL A 38 -2.64 -7.01 5.09
CA VAL A 38 -2.19 -5.60 5.03
C VAL A 38 -1.96 -5.17 3.60
N LEU A 39 -2.58 -4.07 3.17
CA LEU A 39 -2.22 -3.38 1.94
C LEU A 39 -0.95 -2.54 2.17
N VAL A 40 0.08 -2.76 1.36
CA VAL A 40 1.28 -1.93 1.32
C VAL A 40 1.05 -0.81 0.30
N ALA A 41 0.71 0.39 0.80
CA ALA A 41 0.39 1.56 -0.01
C ALA A 41 1.64 2.39 -0.34
N ASN A 42 2.66 1.73 -0.89
CA ASN A 42 3.93 2.36 -1.27
C ASN A 42 4.65 1.51 -2.34
N ARG A 43 5.79 1.96 -2.84
CA ARG A 43 6.63 1.27 -3.83
C ARG A 43 8.09 1.19 -3.38
N GLY A 44 8.94 0.62 -4.23
CA GLY A 44 10.38 0.62 -4.00
C GLY A 44 10.83 -0.25 -2.82
N GLU A 45 11.93 0.17 -2.20
CA GLU A 45 12.56 -0.50 -1.05
C GLU A 45 11.66 -0.54 0.20
N ILE A 46 10.89 0.52 0.46
CA ILE A 46 10.04 0.57 1.65
C ILE A 46 8.89 -0.44 1.54
N ALA A 47 8.34 -0.62 0.34
CA ALA A 47 7.36 -1.66 0.10
C ALA A 47 7.95 -3.06 0.34
N VAL A 48 9.17 -3.33 -0.16
CA VAL A 48 9.90 -4.58 0.12
C VAL A 48 10.10 -4.79 1.62
N ARG A 49 10.49 -3.75 2.35
CA ARG A 49 10.73 -3.82 3.80
C ARG A 49 9.46 -4.19 4.58
N VAL A 50 8.32 -3.60 4.21
CA VAL A 50 7.02 -3.86 4.85
C VAL A 50 6.52 -5.26 4.51
N VAL A 51 6.62 -5.68 3.24
CA VAL A 51 6.27 -7.05 2.82
C VAL A 51 7.03 -8.09 3.64
N ARG A 52 8.35 -7.92 3.79
CA ARG A 52 9.17 -8.83 4.61
C ARG A 52 8.75 -8.84 6.08
N ALA A 53 8.36 -7.70 6.63
CA ALA A 53 7.85 -7.64 8.00
C ALA A 53 6.53 -8.41 8.15
N CYS A 54 5.60 -8.25 7.20
CA CYS A 54 4.35 -8.99 7.20
C CYS A 54 4.61 -10.50 7.12
N GLN A 55 5.48 -10.94 6.22
CA GLN A 55 5.87 -12.36 6.08
C GLN A 55 6.47 -12.93 7.37
N ALA A 56 7.38 -12.19 8.03
CA ALA A 56 7.99 -12.61 9.30
C ALA A 56 6.96 -12.77 10.43
N LEU A 57 5.83 -12.04 10.35
CA LEU A 57 4.74 -12.09 11.31
C LEU A 57 3.59 -13.01 10.88
N GLY A 58 3.70 -13.69 9.74
CA GLY A 58 2.63 -14.54 9.20
C GLY A 58 1.38 -13.75 8.75
N ILE A 59 1.55 -12.49 8.38
CA ILE A 59 0.51 -11.60 7.85
C ILE A 59 0.61 -11.58 6.32
N GLU A 60 -0.52 -11.69 5.62
CA GLU A 60 -0.57 -11.58 4.16
C GLU A 60 -0.35 -10.12 3.74
N ALA A 61 0.66 -9.88 2.90
CA ALA A 61 0.87 -8.56 2.30
C ALA A 61 0.21 -8.48 0.93
N VAL A 62 -0.46 -7.36 0.64
CA VAL A 62 -0.96 -7.03 -0.69
C VAL A 62 -0.20 -5.80 -1.19
N ALA A 63 0.56 -5.92 -2.28
CA ALA A 63 1.25 -4.79 -2.87
C ALA A 63 0.28 -3.94 -3.71
N ALA A 64 0.12 -2.66 -3.37
CA ALA A 64 -0.51 -1.69 -4.27
C ALA A 64 0.52 -1.26 -5.32
N VAL A 65 0.20 -1.41 -6.61
CA VAL A 65 1.14 -1.12 -7.71
C VAL A 65 0.50 -0.22 -8.76
N SER A 66 1.28 0.71 -9.32
CA SER A 66 0.90 1.32 -10.58
C SER A 66 1.07 0.31 -11.72
N GLU A 67 0.47 0.59 -12.88
CA GLU A 67 0.69 -0.20 -14.10
C GLU A 67 2.17 -0.38 -14.45
N ALA A 68 3.03 0.60 -14.13
CA ALA A 68 4.48 0.51 -14.37
C ALA A 68 5.23 -0.33 -13.32
N ASP A 69 4.64 -0.58 -12.15
CA ASP A 69 5.29 -1.27 -11.04
C ASP A 69 4.79 -2.71 -10.84
N VAL A 70 3.98 -3.25 -11.77
CA VAL A 70 3.38 -4.60 -11.67
C VAL A 70 4.42 -5.72 -11.53
N ASP A 71 5.63 -5.50 -12.03
CA ASP A 71 6.75 -6.45 -11.98
C ASP A 71 7.81 -6.09 -10.94
N CYS A 72 7.55 -5.10 -10.07
CA CYS A 72 8.54 -4.65 -9.11
C CYS A 72 8.80 -5.72 -8.03
N LEU A 73 9.96 -5.62 -7.36
CA LEU A 73 10.38 -6.61 -6.36
C LEU A 73 9.37 -6.75 -5.21
N ALA A 74 8.76 -5.66 -4.76
CA ALA A 74 7.76 -5.70 -3.70
C ALA A 74 6.53 -6.53 -4.10
N ALA A 75 6.07 -6.38 -5.34
CA ALA A 75 4.93 -7.11 -5.89
C ALA A 75 5.21 -8.62 -5.99
N ARG A 76 6.39 -8.97 -6.52
CA ARG A 76 6.86 -10.37 -6.59
C ARG A 76 6.99 -11.03 -5.21
N LEU A 77 7.44 -10.27 -4.21
CA LEU A 77 7.58 -10.77 -2.84
C LEU A 77 6.25 -10.91 -2.11
N ALA A 78 5.30 -10.00 -2.32
CA ALA A 78 4.03 -9.98 -1.58
C ALA A 78 3.15 -11.20 -1.87
N GLY A 79 3.30 -11.81 -3.06
CA GLY A 79 2.47 -12.93 -3.52
C GLY A 79 1.07 -12.50 -3.99
N ARG A 80 0.57 -11.35 -3.52
CA ARG A 80 -0.66 -10.71 -4.01
C ARG A 80 -0.42 -9.23 -4.30
N GLN A 81 -0.98 -8.75 -5.41
CA GLN A 81 -0.91 -7.34 -5.80
C GLN A 81 -2.24 -6.84 -6.35
N VAL A 82 -2.41 -5.52 -6.35
CA VAL A 82 -3.57 -4.82 -6.92
C VAL A 82 -3.11 -3.58 -7.67
N VAL A 83 -3.58 -3.44 -8.91
CA VAL A 83 -3.27 -2.26 -9.74
C VAL A 83 -4.13 -1.09 -9.30
N ILE A 84 -3.48 0.01 -8.91
CA ILE A 84 -4.13 1.22 -8.38
C ILE A 84 -4.12 2.38 -9.37
N GLY A 85 -3.80 2.12 -10.64
CA GLY A 85 -3.86 3.12 -11.71
C GLY A 85 -2.58 3.23 -12.54
N PRO A 86 -2.52 4.26 -13.42
CA PRO A 86 -1.45 4.43 -14.38
C PRO A 86 -0.14 4.91 -13.71
N PRO A 87 0.98 4.92 -14.46
CA PRO A 87 2.30 5.22 -13.91
C PRO A 87 2.44 6.54 -13.13
N PRO A 88 1.78 7.66 -13.49
CA PRO A 88 1.92 8.91 -12.75
C PRO A 88 1.46 8.79 -11.29
N PRO A 89 2.29 9.12 -10.28
CA PRO A 89 1.92 8.97 -8.87
C PRO A 89 0.66 9.73 -8.46
N ALA A 90 0.42 10.92 -9.05
CA ALA A 90 -0.79 11.71 -8.85
C ALA A 90 -2.08 10.94 -9.18
N GLN A 91 -1.98 9.98 -10.09
CA GLN A 91 -3.09 9.13 -10.53
C GLN A 91 -3.03 7.73 -9.91
N SER A 92 -1.99 7.37 -9.16
CA SER A 92 -1.85 6.07 -8.50
C SER A 92 -1.58 6.23 -7.01
N TYR A 93 -0.31 6.27 -6.59
CA TYR A 93 0.11 6.26 -5.19
C TYR A 93 -0.37 7.47 -4.35
N LEU A 94 -0.78 8.56 -4.98
CA LEU A 94 -1.34 9.74 -4.31
C LEU A 94 -2.88 9.78 -4.35
N SER A 95 -3.53 8.75 -4.88
CA SER A 95 -4.99 8.64 -4.87
C SER A 95 -5.49 7.91 -3.62
N VAL A 96 -6.03 8.69 -2.67
CA VAL A 96 -6.68 8.17 -1.46
C VAL A 96 -7.78 7.16 -1.80
N GLU A 97 -8.65 7.54 -2.74
CA GLU A 97 -9.79 6.73 -3.17
C GLU A 97 -9.36 5.36 -3.69
N ARG A 98 -8.41 5.32 -4.63
CA ARG A 98 -7.96 4.07 -5.25
C ARG A 98 -7.29 3.15 -4.24
N LEU A 99 -6.48 3.70 -3.32
CA LEU A 99 -5.81 2.91 -2.29
C LEU A 99 -6.79 2.33 -1.28
N VAL A 100 -7.75 3.13 -0.79
CA VAL A 100 -8.78 2.65 0.15
C VAL A 100 -9.68 1.62 -0.53
N GLU A 101 -10.12 1.87 -1.76
CA GLU A 101 -10.93 0.92 -2.52
C GLU A 101 -10.18 -0.39 -2.78
N ALA A 102 -8.90 -0.32 -3.15
CA ALA A 102 -8.05 -1.48 -3.36
C ALA A 102 -7.89 -2.31 -2.08
N ALA A 103 -7.66 -1.67 -0.92
CA ALA A 103 -7.58 -2.34 0.37
C ALA A 103 -8.88 -3.10 0.68
N ARG A 104 -10.04 -2.45 0.52
CA ARG A 104 -11.35 -3.05 0.78
C ARG A 104 -11.67 -4.20 -0.16
N LYS A 105 -11.46 -4.02 -1.48
CA LYS A 105 -11.68 -5.08 -2.49
C LYS A 105 -10.77 -6.28 -2.26
N CYS A 106 -9.56 -6.05 -1.77
CA CYS A 106 -8.63 -7.11 -1.39
C CYS A 106 -8.90 -7.68 0.00
N GLY A 107 -9.94 -7.25 0.73
CA GLY A 107 -10.23 -7.73 2.08
C GLY A 107 -9.08 -7.53 3.06
N CYS A 108 -8.36 -6.41 2.94
CA CYS A 108 -7.31 -6.05 3.89
C CYS A 108 -7.93 -5.54 5.19
N ASP A 109 -7.30 -5.85 6.31
CA ASP A 109 -7.66 -5.32 7.63
C ASP A 109 -7.00 -3.96 7.88
N ALA A 110 -5.86 -3.71 7.22
CA ALA A 110 -5.06 -2.52 7.44
C ALA A 110 -4.34 -2.04 6.19
N VAL A 111 -3.87 -0.79 6.26
CA VAL A 111 -3.02 -0.15 5.26
C VAL A 111 -1.73 0.33 5.93
N HIS A 112 -0.59 -0.08 5.37
CA HIS A 112 0.71 0.45 5.74
C HIS A 112 1.20 1.45 4.69
N PRO A 113 1.33 2.74 5.01
CA PRO A 113 1.65 3.78 4.03
C PRO A 113 3.16 3.90 3.75
N GLY A 114 4.03 3.32 4.58
CA GLY A 114 5.47 3.51 4.47
C GLY A 114 5.84 4.95 4.82
N TYR A 115 6.71 5.57 4.02
CA TYR A 115 7.04 7.01 4.10
C TYR A 115 6.84 7.68 2.74
N GLY A 116 6.77 9.01 2.72
CA GLY A 116 6.39 9.75 1.51
C GLY A 116 4.95 9.46 1.10
N PHE A 117 4.58 9.82 -0.13
CA PHE A 117 3.21 9.71 -0.66
C PHE A 117 2.14 10.19 0.34
N LEU A 118 1.28 9.29 0.80
CA LEU A 118 0.15 9.59 1.68
C LEU A 118 0.43 9.30 3.16
N SER A 119 1.65 8.90 3.54
CA SER A 119 2.00 8.54 4.93
C SER A 119 1.72 9.65 5.96
N GLU A 120 1.83 10.90 5.54
CA GLU A 120 1.58 12.07 6.39
C GLU A 120 0.33 12.84 5.95
N ARG A 121 -0.59 12.19 5.23
CA ARG A 121 -1.85 12.82 4.79
C ARG A 121 -2.98 12.42 5.72
N ALA A 122 -3.40 13.34 6.59
CA ALA A 122 -4.48 13.09 7.55
C ALA A 122 -5.79 12.63 6.89
N ALA A 123 -6.07 13.12 5.68
CA ALA A 123 -7.24 12.69 4.89
C ALA A 123 -7.17 11.20 4.52
N PHE A 124 -5.97 10.66 4.24
CA PHE A 124 -5.81 9.24 3.93
C PHE A 124 -6.01 8.37 5.17
N ALA A 125 -5.41 8.76 6.28
CA ALA A 125 -5.60 8.08 7.57
C ALA A 125 -7.08 8.09 7.98
N GLN A 126 -7.77 9.22 7.80
CA GLN A 126 -9.20 9.34 8.10
C GLN A 126 -10.03 8.42 7.19
N ALA A 127 -9.78 8.41 5.88
CA ALA A 127 -10.50 7.56 4.94
C ALA A 127 -10.31 6.06 5.21
N CYS A 128 -9.14 5.65 5.73
CA CYS A 128 -8.93 4.28 6.21
C CYS A 128 -9.87 3.97 7.40
N LEU A 129 -9.88 4.82 8.42
CA LEU A 129 -10.73 4.62 9.61
C LEU A 129 -12.23 4.61 9.25
N ASP A 130 -12.67 5.54 8.39
CA ASP A 130 -14.06 5.67 7.95
C ASP A 130 -14.55 4.42 7.20
N THR A 131 -13.64 3.61 6.68
CA THR A 131 -13.93 2.36 5.96
C THR A 131 -13.66 1.10 6.76
N GLY A 132 -13.33 1.23 8.05
CA GLY A 132 -13.04 0.13 8.96
C GLY A 132 -11.63 -0.46 8.79
N LEU A 133 -10.76 0.20 8.03
CA LEU A 133 -9.36 -0.19 7.88
C LEU A 133 -8.53 0.39 9.04
N VAL A 134 -7.61 -0.40 9.56
CA VAL A 134 -6.56 0.10 10.45
C VAL A 134 -5.52 0.87 9.61
N PHE A 135 -5.31 2.13 9.93
CA PHE A 135 -4.17 2.89 9.40
C PHE A 135 -2.94 2.62 10.26
N ILE A 136 -1.90 1.99 9.70
CA ILE A 136 -0.66 1.71 10.43
C ILE A 136 0.20 2.98 10.44
N GLY A 137 -0.07 3.84 11.42
CA GLY A 137 0.57 5.14 11.58
C GLY A 137 -0.09 5.99 12.67
N PRO A 138 0.27 7.28 12.78
CA PRO A 138 -0.37 8.20 13.72
C PRO A 138 -1.84 8.45 13.37
N THR A 139 -2.61 8.92 14.35
CA THR A 139 -4.02 9.27 14.15
C THR A 139 -4.16 10.46 13.20
N PRO A 140 -5.30 10.63 12.50
CA PRO A 140 -5.54 11.80 11.65
C PRO A 140 -5.37 13.14 12.39
N ALA A 141 -5.75 13.18 13.67
CA ALA A 141 -5.58 14.35 14.53
C ALA A 141 -4.11 14.65 14.80
N ALA A 142 -3.30 13.62 15.11
CA ALA A 142 -1.85 13.76 15.30
C ALA A 142 -1.16 14.24 14.01
N ILE A 143 -1.54 13.69 12.85
CA ILE A 143 -0.99 14.13 11.55
C ILE A 143 -1.30 15.62 11.28
N ARG A 144 -2.54 16.06 11.52
CA ARG A 144 -2.91 17.48 11.33
C ARG A 144 -2.13 18.41 12.25
N SER A 145 -2.07 18.06 13.53
CA SER A 145 -1.42 18.89 14.55
C SER A 145 0.09 19.01 14.34
N MET A 146 0.75 17.94 13.90
CA MET A 146 2.19 17.94 13.62
C MET A 146 2.57 18.49 12.23
N GLY A 147 1.62 18.52 11.28
CA GLY A 147 1.83 19.13 9.96
C GLY A 147 1.79 20.67 9.97
N ASP A 148 1.15 21.28 10.97
CA ASP A 148 1.12 22.73 11.16
C ASP A 148 2.24 23.17 12.11
N LYS A 149 3.21 23.93 11.59
CA LYS A 149 4.41 24.33 12.35
C LYS A 149 4.10 25.10 13.64
N ILE A 150 3.07 25.96 13.61
CA ILE A 150 2.69 26.80 14.76
C ILE A 150 2.10 25.92 15.85
N THR A 151 1.15 25.05 15.45
CA THR A 151 0.48 24.10 16.34
C THR A 151 1.46 23.11 16.92
N ALA A 152 2.39 22.58 16.11
CA ALA A 152 3.42 21.65 16.54
C ALA A 152 4.36 22.28 17.59
N ALA A 153 4.85 23.50 17.34
CA ALA A 153 5.70 24.21 18.29
C ALA A 153 4.99 24.49 19.62
N ARG A 154 3.72 24.91 19.56
CA ARG A 154 2.90 25.10 20.76
C ARG A 154 2.76 23.81 21.56
N LEU A 155 2.44 22.70 20.90
CA LEU A 155 2.29 21.39 21.55
C LEU A 155 3.62 20.88 22.13
N ALA A 156 4.75 21.13 21.47
CA ALA A 156 6.07 20.80 21.99
C ALA A 156 6.37 21.57 23.29
N ALA A 157 6.10 22.87 23.31
CA ALA A 157 6.28 23.71 24.50
C ALA A 157 5.35 23.26 25.66
N GLU A 158 4.07 22.97 25.37
CA GLU A 158 3.12 22.43 26.35
C GLU A 158 3.57 21.08 26.94
N ALA A 159 4.27 20.27 26.13
CA ALA A 159 4.84 18.99 26.54
C ALA A 159 6.23 19.10 27.20
N GLY A 160 6.78 20.31 27.36
CA GLY A 160 8.11 20.53 27.95
C GLY A 160 9.28 20.09 27.04
N VAL A 161 9.07 20.04 25.73
CA VAL A 161 10.10 19.73 24.73
C VAL A 161 10.70 21.04 24.21
N PRO A 162 12.01 21.28 24.40
CA PRO A 162 12.68 22.53 24.02
C PRO A 162 12.87 22.69 22.50
#